data_AF-A0A538ELW5-F1
#
_entry.id   AF-A0A538ELW5-F1
#
_cell.length_a   1.000
_cell.length_b   1.000
_cell.length_c   1.000
_cell.angle_alpha   90.00
_cell.angle_beta   90.00
_cell.angle_gamma   90.00
#
_symmetry.space_group_name_H-M   'P 1'
#
loop_
_entity.id
_entity.type
_entity.pdbx_description
1 polymer ?
#
loop_
_entity_poly.entity_id
_entity_poly.type
_entity_poly.pdbx_seq_one_letter_code
_entity_poly.pdbx_strand_id
1 'polypeptide(L)' 'ATGWARVPWAAVGVEGEAKANAEGVTVRCLTRADGSVPDAEDEPDLVAYLGRAY' A
#
# COMPACT_ATOMS: atom_id res chain seq x y z
N ALA A 1 5.21 9.74 -14.29
CA ALA A 1 5.22 8.27 -14.08
C ALA A 1 3.78 7.78 -14.10
N THR A 2 3.46 6.78 -14.92
CA THR A 2 2.15 6.12 -14.97
C THR A 2 2.35 4.67 -14.53
N GLY A 3 1.67 4.22 -13.48
CA GLY A 3 1.83 2.86 -12.98
C GLY A 3 1.55 2.71 -11.49
N TRP A 4 1.65 1.47 -11.03
CA TRP A 4 1.31 1.01 -9.69
C TRP A 4 2.45 0.16 -9.14
N ALA A 5 2.84 0.40 -7.88
CA ALA A 5 3.73 -0.50 -7.14
C ALA A 5 2.90 -1.43 -6.26
N ARG A 6 3.29 -2.71 -6.21
CA ARG A 6 2.72 -3.73 -5.32
C ARG A 6 3.81 -4.14 -4.33
N VAL A 7 3.60 -3.86 -3.05
CA VAL A 7 4.61 -4.03 -2.00
C VAL A 7 3.97 -4.71 -0.80
N PRO A 8 4.66 -5.62 -0.08
CA PRO A 8 4.15 -6.14 1.19
C PRO A 8 3.86 -4.99 2.17
N TRP A 9 2.67 -4.97 2.76
CA TRP A 9 2.26 -3.94 3.71
C TRP A 9 3.18 -3.92 4.93
N ALA A 10 3.64 -5.08 5.40
CA ALA A 10 4.61 -5.18 6.49
C ALA A 10 5.93 -4.43 6.24
N ALA A 11 6.31 -4.20 4.97
CA ALA A 11 7.50 -3.43 4.62
C ALA A 11 7.22 -1.92 4.47
N VAL A 12 5.95 -1.54 4.24
CA VAL A 12 5.52 -0.14 4.12
C VAL A 12 5.11 0.36 5.50
N GLY A 13 4.01 -0.18 6.05
CA GLY A 13 3.39 0.28 7.28
C GLY A 13 3.05 1.76 7.27
N VAL A 14 2.58 2.26 8.40
CA VAL A 14 2.21 3.68 8.56
C VAL A 14 3.40 4.60 8.33
N GLU A 15 4.61 4.22 8.77
CA GLU A 15 5.82 5.04 8.57
C GLU A 15 6.24 5.12 7.10
N GLY A 16 6.20 4.00 6.37
CA GLY A 16 6.52 3.98 4.95
C GLY A 16 5.47 4.69 4.11
N GLU A 17 4.20 4.62 4.49
CA GLU A 17 3.14 5.41 3.88
C GLU A 17 3.40 6.91 4.06
N ALA A 18 3.74 7.36 5.27
CA ALA A 18 4.06 8.76 5.53
C ALA A 18 5.24 9.25 4.67
N LYS A 19 6.27 8.41 4.49
CA LYS A 19 7.41 8.70 3.60
C LYS A 19 6.99 8.77 2.13
N ALA A 20 6.16 7.85 1.67
CA ALA A 20 5.65 7.86 0.30
C ALA A 20 4.81 9.12 0.03
N ASN A 21 3.97 9.50 0.99
CA ASN A 21 3.10 10.67 0.89
C ASN A 21 3.91 11.97 0.71
N ALA A 22 5.06 12.10 1.39
CA ALA A 22 5.97 13.23 1.21
C ALA A 22 6.52 13.35 -0.22
N GLU A 23 6.61 12.24 -0.95
CA GLU A 23 7.04 12.16 -2.35
C GLU A 23 5.86 12.19 -3.34
N GLY A 24 4.67 12.55 -2.87
CA GLY A 24 3.46 12.59 -3.69
C GLY A 24 3.04 11.21 -4.21
N VAL A 25 3.28 10.14 -3.44
CA VAL A 25 2.83 8.77 -3.71
C VAL A 25 1.97 8.32 -2.54
N THR A 26 0.78 7.78 -2.78
CA THR A 26 -0.12 7.34 -1.70
C THR A 26 -0.43 5.85 -1.80
N VAL A 27 -0.72 5.22 -0.65
CA VAL A 27 -1.37 3.91 -0.61
C VAL A 27 -2.83 4.09 -1.07
N ARG A 28 -3.27 3.26 -2.01
CA ARG A 28 -4.61 3.34 -2.59
C ARG A 28 -5.52 2.21 -2.14
N CYS A 29 -4.95 1.03 -1.90
CA CYS A 29 -5.67 -0.10 -1.31
C CYS A 29 -4.71 -1.11 -0.68
N LEU A 30 -5.25 -1.86 0.28
CA LEU A 30 -4.67 -3.08 0.82
C LEU A 30 -5.51 -4.27 0.34
N THR A 31 -4.86 -5.36 -0.05
CA THR A 31 -5.51 -6.62 -0.38
C THR A 31 -4.79 -7.79 0.28
N ARG A 32 -5.48 -8.92 0.46
CA ARG A 32 -4.79 -10.19 0.69
C ARG A 32 -4.04 -10.62 -0.58
N ALA A 33 -3.20 -11.66 -0.47
CA ALA A 33 -2.42 -12.18 -1.60
C ALA A 33 -3.28 -12.69 -2.76
N ASP A 34 -4.51 -13.16 -2.46
CA ASP A 34 -5.50 -13.61 -3.44
C ASP A 34 -6.31 -12.45 -4.06
N GLY A 35 -6.06 -11.22 -3.64
CA GLY A 35 -6.77 -10.03 -4.10
C GLY A 35 -8.07 -9.74 -3.36
N SER A 36 -8.46 -10.54 -2.38
CA SER A 36 -9.63 -10.25 -1.55
C SER A 36 -9.40 -9.04 -0.63
N VAL A 37 -10.50 -8.42 -0.21
CA VAL A 37 -10.49 -7.29 0.72
C VAL A 37 -10.24 -7.82 2.13
N PRO A 38 -9.26 -7.28 2.87
CA PRO A 38 -9.04 -7.68 4.25
C PRO A 38 -10.14 -7.13 5.17
N ASP A 39 -10.34 -7.81 6.30
CA ASP A 39 -11.24 -7.36 7.36
C ASP A 39 -10.58 -6.26 8.21
N ALA A 40 -9.24 -6.28 8.32
CA ALA A 40 -8.47 -5.26 9.02
C ALA A 40 -7.11 -4.97 8.34
N GLU A 41 -6.57 -3.76 8.56
CA GLU A 41 -5.30 -3.31 7.97
C GLU A 41 -4.05 -3.91 8.64
N ASP A 42 -4.20 -4.55 9.80
CA ASP A 42 -3.12 -5.19 10.56
C ASP A 42 -3.05 -6.71 10.36
N GLU A 43 -3.87 -7.26 9.45
CA GLU A 43 -3.74 -8.64 9.01
C GLU A 43 -2.33 -8.92 8.45
N PRO A 44 -1.79 -10.14 8.65
CA PRO A 44 -0.53 -10.52 8.06
C PRO A 44 -0.63 -10.63 6.54
N ASP A 45 0.53 -10.51 5.87
CA ASP A 45 0.71 -10.77 4.43
C ASP A 45 -0.17 -9.92 3.48
N LEU A 46 -0.63 -8.76 3.93
CA LEU A 46 -1.32 -7.80 3.07
C LEU A 46 -0.37 -7.21 2.01
N VAL A 47 -0.94 -6.89 0.86
CA VAL A 47 -0.27 -6.22 -0.26
C VAL A 47 -0.81 -4.80 -0.36
N ALA A 48 0.08 -3.82 -0.31
CA ALA A 48 -0.22 -2.42 -0.54
C ALA A 48 -0.02 -2.06 -2.01
N TYR A 49 -0.99 -1.34 -2.57
CA TYR A 49 -0.91 -0.73 -3.89
C TYR A 49 -0.61 0.75 -3.75
N LEU A 50 0.53 1.19 -4.28
CA LEU A 50 0.96 2.58 -4.25
C LEU A 50 0.91 3.20 -5.64
N GLY A 51 0.51 4.48 -5.71
CA GLY A 51 0.47 5.24 -6.95
C GLY A 51 0.66 6.74 -6.71
N ARG A 52 1.09 7.49 -7.73
CA ARG A 52 1.24 8.95 -7.62
C ARG A 52 -0.08 9.61 -7.21
N ALA A 53 0.02 10.57 -6.31
CA ALA A 53 -1.03 11.52 -5.96
C ALA A 53 -1.23 12.51 -7.12
N TYR A 54 -2.45 13.05 -7.18
CA TYR A 54 -2.86 14.05 -8.18
C TYR A 54 -2.36 15.44 -7.81
#